data_AF-A0A142NQ66-F1
#
_entry.id   AF-A0A142NQ66-F1
#
_cell.length_a   1.000
_cell.length_b   1.000
_cell.length_c   1.000
_cell.angle_alpha   90.00
_cell.angle_beta   90.00
_cell.angle_gamma   90.00
#
_symmetry.space_group_name_H-M   'P 1'
#
loop_
_entity.id
_entity.type
_entity.pdbx_description
1 polymer ?
#
loop_
_entity_poly.entity_id
_entity_poly.type
_entity_poly.pdbx_seq_one_letter_code
_entity_poly.pdbx_strand_id
1 'polypeptide(L)'
;MQSLRAALLDGGEIELTDPGVSEDYGVEWEDPRSLTEFGVREPTDPWTWAGPMKSVEGRTWGGCIEVIDQIAIAGRMPETEDLSGKILLFETSEEVPPAIMVKRSLRSLGERGILAASAGVIMARPPVSELRKPVPSSDERERLRGAQRDVVIAEVQKYNPEAVVCVGVPFGHTRPQWILPHGGTIRLDGAEQRVTADFS
;
A
#
# COMPACT_ATOMS: atom_id res chain seq x y z
N MET A 1 -6.95 -15.64 -4.82
CA MET A 1 -6.16 -16.89 -4.79
C MET A 1 -4.97 -16.92 -5.74
N GLN A 2 -4.97 -16.14 -6.84
CA GLN A 2 -3.91 -16.18 -7.84
C GLN A 2 -2.50 -15.90 -7.27
N SER A 3 -2.30 -14.79 -6.55
CA SER A 3 -0.98 -14.47 -5.97
C SER A 3 -0.53 -15.44 -4.88
N LEU A 4 -1.46 -16.04 -4.14
CA LEU A 4 -1.11 -17.08 -3.15
C LEU A 4 -0.51 -18.31 -3.84
N ARG A 5 -1.11 -18.72 -4.96
CA ARG A 5 -0.59 -19.84 -5.74
C ARG A 5 0.74 -19.51 -6.39
N ALA A 6 0.88 -18.32 -6.99
CA ALA A 6 2.16 -17.91 -7.57
C ALA A 6 3.27 -17.86 -6.51
N ALA A 7 3.01 -17.29 -5.33
CA ALA A 7 3.99 -17.20 -4.25
C ALA A 7 4.43 -18.55 -3.67
N LEU A 8 3.60 -19.60 -3.75
CA LEU A 8 3.86 -20.88 -3.09
C LEU A 8 4.12 -22.06 -4.04
N LEU A 9 3.61 -22.01 -5.26
CA LEU A 9 3.53 -23.17 -6.16
C LEU A 9 3.95 -22.84 -7.59
N ASP A 10 3.31 -21.82 -8.18
CA ASP A 10 3.28 -21.66 -9.64
C ASP A 10 4.38 -20.70 -10.14
N GLY A 11 4.85 -19.77 -9.31
CA GLY A 11 5.78 -18.70 -9.70
C GLY A 11 5.21 -17.77 -10.79
N GLY A 12 6.11 -17.03 -11.46
CA GLY A 12 5.81 -16.24 -12.66
C GLY A 12 5.28 -14.83 -12.41
N GLU A 13 4.97 -14.13 -13.50
CA GLU A 13 4.49 -12.75 -13.47
C GLU A 13 2.96 -12.67 -13.43
N ILE A 14 2.44 -11.79 -12.56
CA ILE A 14 1.02 -11.48 -12.43
C ILE A 14 0.81 -9.98 -12.55
N GLU A 15 -0.09 -9.57 -13.44
CA GLU A 15 -0.66 -8.22 -13.40
C GLU A 15 -1.65 -8.11 -12.23
N LEU A 16 -1.40 -7.16 -11.33
CA LEU A 16 -2.29 -6.87 -10.23
C LEU A 16 -3.46 -6.03 -10.73
N THR A 17 -4.66 -6.31 -10.23
CA THR A 17 -5.88 -5.60 -10.63
C THR A 17 -6.68 -5.11 -9.43
N ASP A 18 -7.51 -4.10 -9.66
CA ASP A 18 -8.52 -3.68 -8.68
C ASP A 18 -9.69 -4.68 -8.71
N PRO A 19 -10.02 -5.34 -7.58
CA PRO A 19 -11.19 -6.21 -7.49
C PRO A 19 -12.53 -5.48 -7.63
N GLY A 20 -12.56 -4.15 -7.62
CA GLY A 20 -13.76 -3.32 -7.71
C GLY A 20 -14.55 -3.22 -6.40
N VAL A 21 -14.11 -3.95 -5.36
CA VAL A 21 -14.74 -3.98 -4.04
C VAL A 21 -13.71 -4.12 -2.93
N SER A 22 -13.97 -3.54 -1.76
CA SER A 22 -13.12 -3.59 -0.58
C SER A 22 -13.96 -3.73 0.70
N GLU A 23 -13.34 -4.26 1.75
CA GLU A 23 -13.83 -4.22 3.13
C GLU A 23 -12.64 -3.95 4.06
N ASP A 24 -12.82 -3.11 5.07
CA ASP A 24 -11.76 -2.79 6.05
C ASP A 24 -11.65 -3.91 7.10
N TYR A 25 -12.78 -4.49 7.51
CA TYR A 25 -12.83 -5.63 8.43
C TYR A 25 -14.06 -6.51 8.16
N GLY A 26 -13.96 -7.78 8.54
CA GLY A 26 -15.04 -8.75 8.45
C GLY A 26 -15.90 -8.81 9.72
N VAL A 27 -16.73 -9.85 9.84
CA VAL A 27 -17.50 -10.11 11.06
C VAL A 27 -16.56 -10.38 12.24
N GLU A 28 -16.93 -9.93 13.45
CA GLU A 28 -16.19 -10.23 14.67
C GLU A 28 -15.99 -11.75 14.83
N TRP A 29 -14.76 -12.17 15.12
CA TRP A 29 -14.43 -13.60 15.20
C TRP A 29 -15.16 -14.35 16.32
N GLU A 30 -15.64 -13.64 17.35
CA GLU A 30 -16.45 -14.22 18.42
C GLU A 30 -17.92 -14.44 18.01
N ASP A 31 -18.37 -13.80 16.93
CA ASP A 31 -19.72 -13.98 16.39
C ASP A 31 -19.74 -15.25 15.51
N PRO A 32 -20.65 -16.22 15.76
CA PRO A 32 -20.78 -17.43 14.94
C PRO A 32 -20.96 -17.17 13.44
N ARG A 33 -21.48 -16.00 13.06
CA ARG A 33 -21.59 -15.60 11.65
C ARG A 33 -20.23 -15.52 10.95
N SER A 34 -19.14 -15.27 11.68
CA SER A 34 -17.78 -15.25 11.11
C SER A 34 -17.34 -16.58 10.49
N LEU A 35 -18.02 -17.69 10.81
CA LEU A 35 -17.78 -19.00 10.19
C LEU A 35 -18.33 -19.12 8.77
N THR A 36 -19.33 -18.30 8.42
CA THR A 36 -20.08 -18.42 7.16
C THR A 36 -20.19 -17.11 6.38
N GLU A 37 -19.94 -15.96 7.02
CA GLU A 37 -20.03 -14.62 6.47
C GLU A 37 -18.66 -13.93 6.52
N PHE A 38 -18.27 -13.27 5.42
CA PHE A 38 -16.95 -12.65 5.28
C PHE A 38 -16.94 -11.16 5.65
N GLY A 39 -18.11 -10.51 5.68
CA GLY A 39 -18.25 -9.06 5.86
C GLY A 39 -19.18 -8.45 4.81
N VAL A 40 -19.23 -7.11 4.78
CA VAL A 40 -19.94 -6.33 3.77
C VAL A 40 -18.92 -5.53 2.98
N ARG A 41 -18.79 -5.87 1.70
CA ARG A 41 -17.90 -5.15 0.80
C ARG A 41 -18.57 -3.95 0.17
N GLU A 42 -17.77 -2.93 -0.11
CA GLU A 42 -18.17 -1.70 -0.77
C GLU A 42 -17.39 -1.51 -2.08
N PRO A 43 -17.94 -0.77 -3.06
CA PRO A 43 -17.22 -0.42 -4.27
C PRO A 43 -15.91 0.33 -3.98
N THR A 44 -14.92 0.14 -4.85
CA THR A 44 -13.63 0.83 -4.81
C THR A 44 -13.49 1.87 -5.92
N ASP A 45 -12.85 2.99 -5.60
CA ASP A 45 -12.38 3.92 -6.63
C ASP A 45 -11.14 3.40 -7.35
N PRO A 46 -10.93 3.78 -8.62
CA PRO A 46 -9.73 3.46 -9.35
C PRO A 46 -8.44 3.88 -8.62
N TRP A 47 -7.35 3.17 -8.90
CA TRP A 47 -6.03 3.55 -8.38
C TRP A 47 -5.64 4.94 -8.86
N THR A 48 -4.98 5.69 -7.99
CA THR A 48 -4.45 7.01 -8.34
C THR A 48 -2.96 6.90 -8.64
N TRP A 49 -2.57 7.45 -9.79
CA TRP A 49 -1.19 7.49 -10.25
C TRP A 49 -0.63 8.91 -10.19
N ALA A 50 0.65 9.03 -9.86
CA ALA A 50 1.38 10.29 -9.87
C ALA A 50 2.85 10.10 -10.26
N GLY A 51 3.51 11.18 -10.65
CA GLY A 51 4.89 11.16 -11.13
C GLY A 51 4.99 11.06 -12.66
N PRO A 52 6.16 10.68 -13.20
CA PRO A 52 6.41 10.63 -14.64
C PRO A 52 5.69 9.45 -15.32
N MET A 53 5.30 9.66 -16.58
CA MET A 53 4.72 8.63 -17.47
C MET A 53 5.82 7.71 -18.02
N LYS A 54 6.45 6.94 -17.13
CA LYS A 54 7.51 5.97 -17.46
C LYS A 54 7.28 4.64 -16.73
N SER A 55 7.93 3.58 -17.21
CA SER A 55 7.98 2.32 -16.48
C SER A 55 9.23 2.26 -15.61
N VAL A 56 9.05 1.80 -14.37
CA VAL A 56 10.13 1.52 -13.41
C VAL A 56 9.95 0.11 -12.87
N GLU A 57 11.06 -0.58 -12.62
CA GLU A 57 11.08 -1.93 -12.09
C GLU A 57 12.16 -2.03 -11.03
N GLY A 58 11.86 -2.73 -9.93
CA GLY A 58 12.83 -2.90 -8.86
C GLY A 58 12.39 -3.92 -7.83
N ARG A 59 13.38 -4.37 -7.03
CA ARG A 59 13.09 -5.20 -5.87
C ARG A 59 12.28 -4.40 -4.85
N THR A 60 11.37 -5.06 -4.14
CA THR A 60 10.49 -4.38 -3.18
C THR A 60 11.10 -4.29 -1.78
N TRP A 61 10.70 -3.27 -1.03
CA TRP A 61 10.93 -3.17 0.41
C TRP A 61 9.81 -2.33 1.04
N GLY A 62 9.40 -2.65 2.26
CA GLY A 62 8.43 -1.88 3.03
C GLY A 62 7.41 -2.74 3.77
N GLY A 63 6.21 -2.21 4.02
CA GLY A 63 5.15 -2.78 4.83
C GLY A 63 4.33 -1.69 5.53
N CYS A 64 3.79 -2.01 6.71
CA CYS A 64 3.03 -1.08 7.56
C CYS A 64 3.90 0.12 7.97
N ILE A 65 3.46 1.34 7.67
CA ILE A 65 4.24 2.55 7.94
C ILE A 65 4.42 2.78 9.45
N GLU A 66 3.42 2.45 10.27
CA GLU A 66 3.50 2.52 11.73
C GLU A 66 4.57 1.57 12.30
N VAL A 67 4.74 0.39 11.69
CA VAL A 67 5.80 -0.57 12.07
C VAL A 67 7.16 -0.11 11.56
N ILE A 68 7.23 0.47 10.36
CA ILE A 68 8.47 1.03 9.81
C ILE A 68 9.00 2.16 10.73
N ASP A 69 8.13 3.00 11.28
CA ASP A 69 8.52 4.01 12.27
C ASP A 69 9.19 3.36 13.51
N GLN A 70 8.66 2.24 14.00
CA GLN A 70 9.25 1.49 15.11
C GLN A 70 10.61 0.89 14.74
N ILE A 71 10.76 0.35 13.52
CA ILE A 71 12.03 -0.16 13.00
C ILE A 71 13.07 0.97 12.90
N ALA A 72 12.65 2.16 12.49
CA ALA A 72 13.49 3.35 12.44
C ALA A 72 13.97 3.77 13.84
N ILE A 73 13.06 3.85 14.81
CA ILE A 73 13.39 4.18 16.20
C ILE A 73 14.32 3.13 16.82
N ALA A 74 14.12 1.85 16.50
CA ALA A 74 14.96 0.75 16.96
C ALA A 74 16.36 0.71 16.30
N GLY A 75 16.64 1.59 15.33
CA GLY A 75 17.92 1.60 14.60
C GLY A 75 18.13 0.37 13.72
N ARG A 76 17.04 -0.22 13.19
CA ARG A 76 17.06 -1.47 12.39
C ARG A 76 16.65 -1.30 10.94
N MET A 77 16.62 -0.06 10.46
CA MET A 77 16.34 0.23 9.05
C MET A 77 17.52 -0.22 8.18
N PRO A 78 17.27 -0.63 6.93
CA PRO A 78 18.34 -0.81 5.95
C PRO A 78 19.07 0.53 5.71
N GLU A 79 20.27 0.44 5.17
CA GLU A 79 20.99 1.62 4.68
C GLU A 79 20.27 2.17 3.44
N THR A 80 20.40 3.47 3.19
CA THR A 80 19.68 4.12 2.08
C THR A 80 20.13 3.59 0.72
N GLU A 81 21.41 3.25 0.58
CA GLU A 81 21.99 2.66 -0.62
C GLU A 81 21.37 1.31 -0.95
N ASP A 82 21.02 0.52 0.08
CA ASP A 82 20.33 -0.75 -0.10
C ASP A 82 18.94 -0.57 -0.68
N LEU A 83 18.34 0.63 -0.61
CA LEU A 83 17.02 0.96 -1.15
C LEU A 83 17.06 1.64 -2.52
N SER A 84 18.25 1.87 -3.07
CA SER A 84 18.43 2.51 -4.37
C SER A 84 17.74 1.73 -5.49
N GLY A 85 16.87 2.41 -6.25
CA GLY A 85 16.12 1.83 -7.36
C GLY A 85 15.01 0.85 -6.96
N LYS A 86 14.71 0.69 -5.67
CA LYS A 86 13.64 -0.21 -5.20
C LYS A 86 12.25 0.38 -5.41
N ILE A 87 11.26 -0.51 -5.38
CA ILE A 87 9.85 -0.16 -5.24
C ILE A 87 9.49 -0.21 -3.75
N LEU A 88 9.13 0.93 -3.17
CA LEU A 88 8.71 1.00 -1.77
C LEU A 88 7.24 0.59 -1.65
N LEU A 89 6.93 -0.31 -0.72
CA LEU A 89 5.57 -0.75 -0.42
C LEU A 89 5.15 -0.16 0.92
N PHE A 90 4.09 0.64 0.94
CA PHE A 90 3.56 1.22 2.17
C PHE A 90 2.09 0.91 2.35
N GLU A 91 1.69 0.66 3.59
CA GLU A 91 0.30 0.47 3.99
C GLU A 91 0.08 1.01 5.40
N THR A 92 -1.18 1.23 5.79
CA THR A 92 -1.55 1.63 7.16
C THR A 92 -2.40 0.55 7.83
N SER A 93 -2.21 0.42 9.14
CA SER A 93 -2.86 -0.58 9.98
C SER A 93 -4.35 -0.32 10.22
N GLU A 94 -4.98 -1.27 10.91
CA GLU A 94 -6.32 -1.14 11.47
C GLU A 94 -6.45 -0.05 12.54
N GLU A 95 -5.35 0.58 12.99
CA GLU A 95 -5.41 1.73 13.89
C GLU A 95 -5.91 3.01 13.18
N VAL A 96 -6.12 2.95 11.85
CA VAL A 96 -6.66 4.02 11.01
C VAL A 96 -5.95 5.35 11.30
N PRO A 97 -4.61 5.43 11.11
CA PRO A 97 -3.87 6.62 11.42
C PRO A 97 -4.37 7.81 10.57
N PRO A 98 -4.58 8.99 11.15
CA PRO A 98 -5.03 10.14 10.39
C PRO A 98 -3.93 10.55 9.38
N ALA A 99 -4.33 11.14 8.25
CA ALA A 99 -3.42 11.51 7.17
C ALA A 99 -2.20 12.36 7.64
N ILE A 100 -2.36 13.17 8.68
CA ILE A 100 -1.24 13.94 9.25
C ILE A 100 -0.13 13.05 9.86
N MET A 101 -0.47 11.88 10.40
CA MET A 101 0.50 10.93 10.92
C MET A 101 1.26 10.27 9.77
N VAL A 102 0.55 9.79 8.75
CA VAL A 102 1.16 9.23 7.52
C VAL A 102 2.11 10.24 6.88
N LYS A 103 1.69 11.51 6.77
CA LYS A 103 2.54 12.61 6.32
C LYS A 103 3.83 12.73 7.13
N ARG A 104 3.75 12.67 8.47
CA ARG A 104 4.92 12.80 9.35
C ARG A 104 5.89 11.64 9.17
N SER A 105 5.39 10.42 9.05
CA SER A 105 6.20 9.22 8.80
C SER A 105 6.89 9.31 7.44
N LEU A 106 6.14 9.59 6.35
CA LEU A 106 6.72 9.76 5.01
C LEU A 106 7.74 10.90 4.95
N ARG A 107 7.46 12.03 5.59
CA ARG A 107 8.43 13.12 5.71
C ARG A 107 9.72 12.64 6.38
N SER A 108 9.62 11.86 7.45
CA SER A 108 10.79 11.35 8.18
C SER A 108 11.61 10.37 7.32
N LEU A 109 10.95 9.52 6.54
CA LEU A 109 11.60 8.67 5.54
C LEU A 109 12.26 9.49 4.42
N GLY A 110 11.61 10.57 3.99
CA GLY A 110 12.12 11.53 3.02
C GLY A 110 13.39 12.24 3.51
N GLU A 111 13.38 12.78 4.72
CA GLU A 111 14.56 13.42 5.35
C GLU A 111 15.72 12.45 5.53
N ARG A 112 15.44 11.15 5.69
CA ARG A 112 16.47 10.10 5.74
C ARG A 112 17.03 9.72 4.35
N GLY A 113 16.46 10.24 3.27
CA GLY A 113 16.86 9.95 1.88
C GLY A 113 16.22 8.69 1.28
N ILE A 114 15.35 7.99 2.02
CA ILE A 114 14.73 6.73 1.55
C ILE A 114 13.82 6.97 0.35
N LEU A 115 12.98 8.01 0.39
CA LEU A 115 12.09 8.34 -0.72
C LEU A 115 12.88 8.74 -1.97
N ALA A 116 13.96 9.53 -1.79
CA ALA A 116 14.84 9.98 -2.86
C ALA A 116 15.58 8.83 -3.57
N ALA A 117 15.92 7.75 -2.84
CA ALA A 117 16.61 6.59 -3.40
C ALA A 117 15.69 5.65 -4.23
N SER A 118 14.38 5.66 -3.97
CA SER A 118 13.44 4.73 -4.62
C SER A 118 13.19 5.03 -6.09
N ALA A 119 12.86 3.99 -6.87
CA ALA A 119 12.38 4.14 -8.25
C ALA A 119 10.87 4.39 -8.32
N GLY A 120 10.13 3.88 -7.34
CA GLY A 120 8.68 4.04 -7.26
C GLY A 120 8.12 3.68 -5.90
N VAL A 121 6.87 4.08 -5.68
CA VAL A 121 6.15 3.87 -4.41
C VAL A 121 4.77 3.32 -4.70
N ILE A 122 4.41 2.24 -4.01
CA ILE A 122 3.06 1.72 -3.96
C ILE A 122 2.52 1.96 -2.57
N MET A 123 1.40 2.68 -2.49
CA MET A 123 0.63 2.83 -1.26
C MET A 123 -0.64 2.00 -1.35
N ALA A 124 -0.88 1.18 -0.34
CA ALA A 124 -2.09 0.40 -0.24
C ALA A 124 -3.33 1.28 -0.11
N ARG A 125 -4.50 0.72 -0.44
CA ARG A 125 -5.78 1.28 0.02
C ARG A 125 -5.81 1.24 1.55
N PRO A 126 -5.89 2.38 2.26
CA PRO A 126 -5.84 2.37 3.72
C PRO A 126 -7.20 2.06 4.31
N PRO A 127 -7.34 1.23 5.35
CA PRO A 127 -8.61 1.13 6.08
C PRO A 127 -9.00 2.49 6.68
N VAL A 128 -10.30 2.76 6.74
CA VAL A 128 -10.86 4.01 7.30
C VAL A 128 -11.97 3.77 8.31
N SER A 129 -12.15 2.50 8.70
CA SER A 129 -13.14 2.04 9.66
C SER A 129 -12.48 1.03 10.60
N GLU A 130 -12.79 1.12 11.89
CA GLU A 130 -12.27 0.23 12.92
C GLU A 130 -13.35 -0.74 13.42
N LEU A 131 -12.95 -1.97 13.76
CA LEU A 131 -13.82 -2.94 14.39
C LEU A 131 -14.29 -2.42 15.76
N ARG A 132 -15.55 -2.68 16.14
CA ARG A 132 -16.15 -2.20 17.41
C ARG A 132 -16.23 -0.68 17.56
N LYS A 133 -16.04 0.09 16.48
CA LYS A 133 -16.28 1.54 16.43
C LYS A 133 -17.46 1.86 15.51
N PRO A 134 -18.12 3.02 15.68
CA PRO A 134 -19.08 3.51 14.69
C PRO A 134 -18.43 3.60 13.31
N VAL A 135 -19.05 2.99 12.30
CA VAL A 135 -18.60 3.07 10.91
C VAL A 135 -18.85 4.50 10.41
N PRO A 136 -17.83 5.22 9.90
CA PRO A 136 -18.05 6.54 9.34
C PRO A 136 -18.96 6.48 8.11
N SER A 137 -19.64 7.59 7.78
CA SER A 137 -20.47 7.66 6.58
C SER A 137 -19.65 7.40 5.32
N SER A 138 -20.32 7.04 4.22
CA SER A 138 -19.63 6.83 2.93
C SER A 138 -18.79 8.04 2.50
N ASP A 139 -19.36 9.24 2.61
CA ASP A 139 -18.68 10.49 2.25
C ASP A 139 -17.46 10.76 3.14
N GLU A 140 -17.54 10.42 4.42
CA GLU A 140 -16.42 10.60 5.35
C GLU A 140 -15.30 9.61 5.06
N ARG A 141 -15.65 8.35 4.75
CA ARG A 141 -14.66 7.32 4.37
C ARG A 141 -13.93 7.70 3.09
N GLU A 142 -14.65 8.21 2.09
CA GLU A 142 -14.04 8.75 0.86
C GLU A 142 -13.10 9.92 1.17
N ARG A 143 -13.54 10.87 2.00
CA ARG A 143 -12.72 12.00 2.43
C ARG A 143 -11.44 11.54 3.15
N LEU A 144 -11.52 10.52 4.00
CA LEU A 144 -10.36 9.99 4.73
C LEU A 144 -9.37 9.30 3.80
N ARG A 145 -9.84 8.43 2.88
CA ARG A 145 -8.97 7.78 1.88
C ARG A 145 -8.32 8.82 0.96
N GLY A 146 -9.11 9.79 0.48
CA GLY A 146 -8.61 10.90 -0.34
C GLY A 146 -7.55 11.75 0.37
N ALA A 147 -7.77 12.11 1.63
CA ALA A 147 -6.80 12.87 2.41
C ALA A 147 -5.48 12.12 2.59
N GLN A 148 -5.52 10.80 2.81
CA GLN A 148 -4.32 9.99 2.95
C GLN A 148 -3.58 9.84 1.61
N ARG A 149 -4.29 9.60 0.51
CA ARG A 149 -3.75 9.59 -0.85
C ARG A 149 -3.02 10.90 -1.18
N ASP A 150 -3.65 12.04 -0.90
CA ASP A 150 -3.12 13.34 -1.26
C ASP A 150 -1.83 13.66 -0.50
N VAL A 151 -1.74 13.32 0.80
CA VAL A 151 -0.49 13.49 1.55
C VAL A 151 0.61 12.55 1.09
N VAL A 152 0.28 11.31 0.69
CA VAL A 152 1.26 10.35 0.17
C VAL A 152 1.88 10.88 -1.11
N ILE A 153 1.06 11.29 -2.08
CA ILE A 153 1.52 11.84 -3.35
C ILE A 153 2.36 13.10 -3.10
N ALA A 154 1.86 14.03 -2.28
CA ALA A 154 2.55 15.29 -2.02
C ALA A 154 3.92 15.10 -1.36
N GLU A 155 4.04 14.24 -0.35
CA GLU A 155 5.33 14.02 0.32
C GLU A 155 6.28 13.22 -0.58
N VAL A 156 5.83 12.19 -1.29
CA VAL A 156 6.71 11.44 -2.20
C VAL A 156 7.27 12.36 -3.30
N GLN A 157 6.43 13.15 -3.97
CA GLN A 157 6.88 14.07 -5.02
C GLN A 157 7.81 15.17 -4.50
N LYS A 158 7.63 15.61 -3.25
CA LYS A 158 8.51 16.61 -2.63
C LYS A 158 9.95 16.10 -2.49
N TYR A 159 10.15 14.82 -2.14
CA TYR A 159 11.48 14.24 -1.96
C TYR A 159 12.01 13.53 -3.21
N ASN A 160 11.13 13.09 -4.10
CA ASN A 160 11.47 12.39 -5.33
C ASN A 160 10.42 12.65 -6.43
N PRO A 161 10.56 13.75 -7.20
CA PRO A 161 9.62 14.05 -8.30
C PRO A 161 9.71 13.05 -9.46
N GLU A 162 10.76 12.22 -9.49
CA GLU A 162 11.00 11.21 -10.53
C GLU A 162 10.46 9.81 -10.19
N ALA A 163 9.92 9.62 -8.98
CA ALA A 163 9.30 8.37 -8.56
C ALA A 163 7.94 8.17 -9.23
N VAL A 164 7.69 6.96 -9.74
CA VAL A 164 6.34 6.55 -10.16
C VAL A 164 5.56 6.12 -8.92
N VAL A 165 4.39 6.73 -8.69
CA VAL A 165 3.57 6.48 -7.49
C VAL A 165 2.23 5.88 -7.88
N CYS A 166 1.84 4.80 -7.22
CA CYS A 166 0.51 4.19 -7.35
C CYS A 166 -0.14 4.05 -5.97
N VAL A 167 -1.32 4.64 -5.78
CA VAL A 167 -2.09 4.59 -4.53
C VAL A 167 -3.38 3.82 -4.73
N GLY A 168 -3.67 2.87 -3.85
CA GLY A 168 -4.93 2.12 -3.81
C GLY A 168 -4.81 0.63 -4.14
N VAL A 169 -3.61 0.12 -4.40
CA VAL A 169 -3.39 -1.32 -4.63
C VAL A 169 -3.81 -2.09 -3.38
N PRO A 170 -4.67 -3.13 -3.49
CA PRO A 170 -5.18 -3.80 -2.29
C PRO A 170 -4.17 -4.82 -1.77
N PHE A 171 -3.25 -4.35 -0.92
CA PHE A 171 -2.40 -5.15 -0.02
C PHE A 171 -2.46 -4.52 1.38
N GLY A 172 -1.98 -5.18 2.43
CA GLY A 172 -2.08 -4.63 3.80
C GLY A 172 -3.42 -4.89 4.47
N HIS A 173 -4.03 -3.88 5.11
CA HIS A 173 -5.15 -4.08 6.06
C HIS A 173 -6.57 -4.01 5.48
N THR A 174 -6.73 -3.93 4.15
CA THR A 174 -8.05 -4.07 3.49
C THR A 174 -8.23 -5.46 2.87
N ARG A 175 -9.45 -5.85 2.47
CA ARG A 175 -9.71 -7.15 1.82
C ARG A 175 -10.62 -6.97 0.59
N PRO A 176 -10.49 -7.80 -0.46
CA PRO A 176 -9.50 -8.87 -0.64
C PRO A 176 -8.08 -8.32 -0.86
N GLN A 177 -7.07 -9.17 -0.72
CA GLN A 177 -5.65 -8.76 -0.79
C GLN A 177 -4.91 -9.46 -1.92
N TRP A 178 -4.02 -8.72 -2.57
CA TRP A 178 -2.87 -9.26 -3.27
C TRP A 178 -1.76 -9.59 -2.26
N ILE A 179 -1.14 -10.75 -2.45
CA ILE A 179 0.16 -11.05 -1.82
C ILE A 179 1.22 -10.44 -2.73
N LEU A 180 2.07 -9.58 -2.18
CA LEU A 180 3.17 -8.96 -2.93
C LEU A 180 4.50 -9.65 -2.59
N PRO A 181 5.41 -9.82 -3.57
CA PRO A 181 6.69 -10.48 -3.33
C PRO A 181 7.65 -9.53 -2.60
N HIS A 182 7.67 -9.56 -1.26
CA HIS A 182 8.61 -8.77 -0.44
C HIS A 182 10.06 -9.18 -0.73
N GLY A 183 10.87 -8.25 -1.21
CA GLY A 183 12.21 -8.52 -1.71
C GLY A 183 12.25 -9.14 -3.11
N GLY A 184 11.12 -9.51 -3.71
CA GLY A 184 11.03 -9.85 -5.14
C GLY A 184 10.82 -8.60 -6.00
N THR A 185 10.54 -8.78 -7.28
CA THR A 185 10.48 -7.68 -8.26
C THR A 185 9.04 -7.23 -8.51
N ILE A 186 8.82 -5.92 -8.57
CA ILE A 186 7.59 -5.32 -9.06
C ILE A 186 7.92 -4.28 -10.13
N ARG A 187 7.10 -4.24 -11.18
CA ARG A 187 7.10 -3.21 -12.21
C ARG A 187 5.89 -2.30 -12.06
N LEU A 188 6.14 -0.99 -12.07
CA LEU A 188 5.13 0.06 -12.18
C LEU A 188 5.23 0.66 -13.57
N ASP A 189 4.13 0.67 -14.31
CA ASP A 189 4.01 1.37 -15.58
C ASP A 189 3.13 2.61 -15.39
N GLY A 190 3.75 3.78 -15.27
CA GLY A 190 3.02 5.04 -15.11
C GLY A 190 2.28 5.48 -16.36
N ALA A 191 2.67 5.00 -17.55
CA ALA A 191 2.02 5.35 -18.81
C ALA A 191 0.73 4.55 -19.02
N GLU A 192 0.83 3.23 -18.86
CA GLU A 192 -0.29 2.30 -19.00
C GLU A 192 -1.09 2.09 -17.71
N GLN A 193 -0.61 2.66 -16.59
CA GLN A 193 -1.21 2.55 -15.26
C GLN A 193 -1.37 1.10 -14.79
N ARG A 194 -0.30 0.30 -14.96
CA ARG A 194 -0.27 -1.13 -14.62
C ARG A 194 0.75 -1.45 -13.54
N VAL A 195 0.41 -2.43 -12.70
CA VAL A 195 1.32 -3.00 -11.70
C VAL A 195 1.51 -4.48 -12.02
N THR A 196 2.75 -4.92 -12.16
CA THR A 196 3.09 -6.34 -12.40
C THR A 196 4.02 -6.83 -11.29
N ALA A 197 3.69 -7.97 -10.68
CA ALA A 197 4.50 -8.61 -9.65
C ALA A 197 5.10 -9.92 -10.18
N ASP A 198 6.40 -10.10 -9.97
CA ASP A 198 7.13 -11.31 -10.35
C ASP A 198 7.39 -12.19 -9.12
N PHE A 199 6.94 -13.44 -9.20
CA PHE A 199 7.06 -14.48 -8.16
C PHE A 199 8.06 -15.58 -8.53
N SER A 200 8.92 -15.36 -9.52
CA SER A 200 9.93 -16.32 -10.00
C SER A 200 11.14 -16.46 -9.08
#